data_AF-A0A432KCT2-F1
#
_entry.id   AF-A0A432KCT2-F1
#
_cell.length_a   1.000
_cell.length_b   1.000
_cell.length_c   1.000
_cell.angle_alpha   90.00
_cell.angle_beta   90.00
_cell.angle_gamma   90.00
#
_symmetry.space_group_name_H-M   'P 1'
#
loop_
_entity.id
_entity.type
_entity.pdbx_description
1 polymer ?
#
loop_
_entity_poly.entity_id
_entity_poly.type
_entity_poly.pdbx_seq_one_letter_code
_entity_poly.pdbx_strand_id
1 'polypeptide(L)' 'SQPQGLAIDSDGNVYVSEYGNDRIQVFGRQGRFLRKWGREGNGDGEFSQPQGLAIDSDGDVYVSDQGNHRILVFKPTV' A
#
# COMPACT_ATOMS: atom_id res chain seq x y z
N SER A 1 -11.06 -6.28 -7.89
CA SER A 1 -10.72 -5.11 -7.05
C SER A 1 -11.54 -5.17 -5.79
N GLN A 2 -10.87 -5.23 -4.63
CA GLN A 2 -11.45 -5.31 -3.29
C GLN A 2 -10.57 -4.43 -2.38
N PRO A 3 -10.81 -3.12 -2.31
CA PRO A 3 -10.04 -2.24 -1.44
C PRO A 3 -10.37 -2.52 0.03
N GLN A 4 -9.37 -2.60 0.91
CA GLN A 4 -9.55 -2.93 2.34
C GLN A 4 -9.15 -1.79 3.26
N GLY A 5 -7.97 -1.21 3.03
CA GLY A 5 -7.42 -0.13 3.85
C GLY A 5 -7.04 1.07 3.01
N LEU A 6 -7.02 2.24 3.65
CA LEU A 6 -6.46 3.45 3.09
C LEU A 6 -5.63 4.21 4.12
N ALA A 7 -4.61 4.92 3.63
CA ALA A 7 -3.84 5.89 4.41
C ALA A 7 -3.54 7.12 3.54
N ILE A 8 -3.29 8.26 4.18
CA ILE A 8 -3.04 9.54 3.49
C ILE A 8 -1.69 10.08 3.95
N ASP A 9 -0.80 10.41 3.01
CA ASP A 9 0.50 11.02 3.33
C ASP A 9 0.37 12.54 3.59
N SER A 10 1.46 13.19 4.01
CA SER A 10 1.51 14.64 4.27
C SER A 10 1.17 15.49 3.04
N ASP A 11 1.44 14.95 1.85
CA ASP A 11 1.13 15.57 0.56
C ASP A 11 -0.32 15.32 0.12
N GLY A 12 -1.10 14.59 0.93
CA GLY A 12 -2.51 14.29 0.69
C GLY A 12 -2.74 13.24 -0.40
N ASN A 13 -1.71 12.48 -0.76
CA ASN A 13 -1.89 11.32 -1.62
C ASN A 13 -2.54 10.19 -0.82
N VAL A 14 -3.50 9.51 -1.45
CA VAL A 14 -4.28 8.42 -0.86
C VAL A 14 -3.69 7.10 -1.32
N TYR A 15 -3.21 6.30 -0.37
CA TYR A 15 -2.70 4.95 -0.56
C TYR A 15 -3.84 3.99 -0.26
N VAL A 16 -4.05 3.00 -1.12
CA VAL A 16 -5.14 2.03 -1.00
C VAL A 16 -4.59 0.63 -1.20
N SER A 17 -4.86 -0.26 -0.25
CA SER A 17 -4.55 -1.69 -0.38
C SER A 17 -5.66 -2.38 -1.15
N GLU A 18 -5.31 -3.10 -2.21
CA GLU A 18 -6.25 -3.91 -2.97
C GLU A 18 -6.02 -5.38 -2.69
N TYR A 19 -6.79 -5.92 -1.75
CA TYR A 19 -6.75 -7.33 -1.34
C TYR A 19 -6.83 -8.28 -2.52
N GLY A 20 -7.82 -8.10 -3.39
CA GLY A 20 -8.07 -9.03 -4.51
C GLY A 20 -7.14 -8.86 -5.71
N ASN A 21 -6.17 -7.93 -5.66
CA ASN A 21 -5.20 -7.69 -6.72
C ASN A 21 -3.75 -7.72 -6.19
N ASP A 22 -3.55 -8.07 -4.91
CA ASP A 22 -2.25 -8.18 -4.24
C ASP A 22 -1.32 -6.99 -4.47
N ARG A 23 -1.86 -5.78 -4.35
CA ARG A 23 -1.11 -4.55 -4.65
C ARG A 23 -1.58 -3.36 -3.83
N ILE A 24 -0.74 -2.32 -3.82
CA ILE A 24 -1.08 -0.99 -3.32
C ILE A 24 -1.23 -0.04 -4.52
N GLN A 25 -2.25 0.81 -4.50
CA GLN A 25 -2.41 1.92 -5.44
C GLN A 25 -2.32 3.26 -4.71
N VAL A 26 -1.82 4.27 -5.40
CA VAL A 26 -1.70 5.63 -4.88
C VAL A 26 -2.40 6.59 -5.82
N PHE A 27 -3.22 7.46 -5.23
CA PHE A 27 -3.98 8.48 -5.90
C PHE A 27 -3.60 9.85 -5.33
N GLY A 28 -3.64 10.89 -6.16
CA GLY A 28 -3.49 12.26 -5.67
C GLY A 28 -4.75 12.71 -4.92
N ARG A 29 -4.69 13.88 -4.27
CA ARG A 29 -5.82 14.50 -3.54
C ARG A 29 -7.14 14.57 -4.32
N GLN A 30 -7.06 14.60 -5.65
CA GLN A 30 -8.22 14.69 -6.55
C GLN A 30 -8.66 13.31 -7.11
N GLY A 31 -8.14 12.21 -6.56
CA GLY A 31 -8.44 10.85 -7.03
C GLY A 31 -7.73 10.43 -8.32
N ARG A 32 -6.84 11.27 -8.86
CA ARG A 32 -6.03 10.90 -10.04
C ARG A 32 -5.05 9.79 -9.66
N PHE A 33 -5.05 8.69 -10.41
CA PHE A 33 -4.06 7.63 -10.27
C PHE A 33 -2.63 8.19 -10.45
N LEU A 34 -1.75 7.87 -9.50
CA LEU A 34 -0.34 8.27 -9.53
C LEU A 34 0.56 7.08 -9.83
N ARG A 35 0.46 6.03 -9.01
CA ARG A 35 1.31 4.84 -9.13
C ARG A 35 0.69 3.64 -8.43
N LYS A 36 1.28 2.46 -8.67
CA LYS A 36 0.96 1.22 -7.97
C LYS A 36 2.21 0.34 -7.88
N TRP A 37 2.23 -0.54 -6.90
CA TRP A 37 3.23 -1.61 -6.79
C TRP A 37 2.62 -2.83 -6.10
N GLY A 38 3.26 -3.98 -6.27
CA GLY A 38 2.77 -5.25 -5.75
C GLY A 38 2.27 -6.19 -6.85
N ARG A 39 2.34 -7.48 -6.52
CA ARG A 39 1.77 -8.63 -7.20
C ARG A 39 1.63 -9.76 -6.17
N GLU A 40 0.88 -10.80 -6.50
CA GLU A 40 0.80 -12.01 -5.69
C GLU A 40 2.19 -12.61 -5.47
N GLY A 41 2.50 -12.98 -4.23
CA GLY A 41 3.73 -13.68 -3.87
C GLY A 41 4.16 -13.40 -2.43
N ASN A 42 5.38 -13.82 -2.09
CA ASN A 42 5.96 -13.69 -0.76
C ASN A 42 7.39 -13.12 -0.77
N GLY A 43 7.89 -12.72 -1.93
CA GLY A 43 9.16 -12.02 -2.07
C GLY A 43 9.08 -10.53 -1.68
N ASP A 44 10.18 -9.82 -1.93
CA ASP A 44 10.27 -8.38 -1.67
C ASP A 44 9.34 -7.59 -2.59
N GLY A 45 8.47 -6.78 -1.99
CA GLY A 45 7.46 -6.00 -2.71
C GLY A 45 6.31 -6.82 -3.30
N GLU A 46 6.23 -8.12 -3.00
CA GLU A 46 5.08 -8.99 -3.29
C GLU A 46 4.16 -9.08 -2.07
N PHE A 47 2.88 -9.33 -2.33
CA PHE A 47 1.84 -9.41 -1.31
C PHE A 47 1.01 -10.67 -1.47
N SER A 48 0.36 -11.07 -0.39
CA SER A 48 -0.76 -11.99 -0.35
C SER A 48 -1.83 -11.36 0.54
N GLN A 49 -2.93 -10.92 -0.07
CA GLN A 49 -4.09 -10.38 0.62
C GLN A 49 -3.77 -9.15 1.52
N PRO A 50 -3.17 -8.07 0.96
CA PRO A 50 -2.84 -6.88 1.75
C PRO A 50 -4.11 -6.20 2.30
N GLN A 51 -4.05 -5.75 3.56
CA GLN A 51 -5.19 -5.16 4.27
C GLN A 51 -4.93 -3.76 4.83
N GLY A 52 -4.43 -3.64 6.06
CA GLY A 52 -4.18 -2.35 6.71
C GLY A 52 -3.03 -1.59 6.08
N LEU A 53 -3.15 -0.26 6.10
CA LEU A 53 -2.11 0.69 5.73
C LEU A 53 -1.90 1.69 6.86
N ALA A 54 -0.65 2.05 7.12
CA ALA A 54 -0.27 3.20 7.94
C ALA A 54 0.91 3.91 7.28
N ILE A 55 1.00 5.23 7.49
CA ILE A 55 2.10 6.05 7.02
C ILE A 55 2.60 6.85 8.21
N ASP A 56 3.90 6.82 8.49
CA ASP A 56 4.50 7.60 9.57
C ASP A 56 4.92 9.00 9.11
N SER A 57 5.51 9.79 10.03
CA SER A 57 5.96 11.15 9.75
C SER A 57 7.14 11.23 8.79
N ASP A 58 7.89 10.14 8.64
CA ASP A 58 9.03 10.07 7.71
C ASP A 58 8.59 9.64 6.32
N GLY A 59 7.31 9.29 6.14
CA GLY A 59 6.70 8.87 4.88
C GLY A 59 6.83 7.38 4.61
N ASP A 60 7.26 6.58 5.59
CA ASP A 60 7.31 5.14 5.45
C ASP A 60 5.91 4.55 5.40
N VAL A 61 5.68 3.65 4.45
CA VAL A 61 4.39 2.98 4.27
C VAL A 61 4.45 1.58 4.86
N TYR A 62 3.64 1.34 5.88
CA TYR A 62 3.48 0.05 6.55
C TYR A 62 2.24 -0.64 5.98
N VAL A 63 2.40 -1.89 5.55
CA VAL A 63 1.32 -2.70 4.97
C VAL A 63 1.19 -3.99 5.73
N SER A 64 -0.03 -4.32 6.20
CA SER A 64 -0.29 -5.65 6.74
C SER A 64 -0.55 -6.63 5.60
N ASP A 65 0.41 -7.53 5.38
CA ASP A 65 0.39 -8.54 4.32
C ASP A 65 -0.21 -9.84 4.88
N GLN A 66 -1.54 -9.88 4.93
CA GLN A 66 -2.27 -10.80 5.82
C GLN A 66 -2.07 -12.27 5.47
N GLY A 67 -2.05 -12.60 4.17
CA GLY A 67 -1.84 -13.98 3.71
C GLY A 67 -0.43 -14.50 3.97
N ASN A 68 0.56 -13.60 4.06
CA ASN A 68 1.95 -13.94 4.39
C ASN A 68 2.29 -13.78 5.88
N HIS A 69 1.33 -13.36 6.72
CA HIS A 69 1.53 -13.16 8.16
C HIS A 69 2.70 -12.22 8.52
N ARG A 70 2.88 -11.14 7.75
CA ARG A 70 3.98 -10.19 7.94
C ARG A 70 3.54 -8.73 7.76
N ILE A 71 4.41 -7.82 8.17
CA ILE A 71 4.33 -6.40 7.82
C ILE A 71 5.44 -6.11 6.81
N LEU A 72 5.12 -5.44 5.71
CA LEU A 72 6.13 -4.82 4.84
C LEU A 72 6.20 -3.32 5.14
N VAL A 73 7.42 -2.79 5.07
CA VAL A 73 7.70 -1.36 5.22
C VAL A 73 8.38 -0.87 3.94
N PHE A 74 7.78 0.15 3.30
CA PHE A 74 8.31 0.77 2.10
C PHE A 74 8.78 2.18 2.41
N LYS A 75 10.06 2.44 2.17
CA LYS A 75 10.64 3.77 2.31
C LYS A 75 10.15 4.68 1.18
N PRO A 76 9.93 5.98 1.42
CA PRO A 76 9.69 6.93 0.34
C PRO A 76 10.91 6.94 -0.58
N THR A 77 10.67 6.97 -1.88
CA THR A 77 11.75 7.16 -2.85
C THR A 77 12.12 8.64 -2.85
N VAL A 78 13.41 8.93 -2.61
CA VAL A 78 13.99 10.28 -2.69
C VAL A 78 13.89 10.85 -4.10
#